data_AF-A0A6P0KU88-F1
#
_entry.id   AF-A0A6P0KU88-F1
#
_cell.length_a   1.000
_cell.length_b   1.000
_cell.length_c   1.000
_cell.angle_alpha   90.00
_cell.angle_beta   90.00
_cell.angle_gamma   90.00
#
_symmetry.space_group_name_H-M   'P 1'
#
loop_
_entity.id
_entity.type
_entity.pdbx_description
1 polymer ?
#
loop_
_entity_poly.entity_id
_entity_poly.type
_entity_poly.pdbx_seq_one_letter_code
_entity_poly.pdbx_strand_id
1 'polypeptide(L)'
;MLEKEEGNFKNSQAASKFLIPDKPEYQGDYIVHITNFWYTWGNLDQLIREGRPDFPFENGFVDAGTYWTSYIKGRHNLAMAGQGAVLAEYTNLNNRRKMLDLGGGSGSYSIALCNANPNLTAVVVDLKEPLEIALSLLKQ
;
A
#
# COMPACT_ATOMS: atom_id res chain seq x y z
N MET A 1 -0.70 2.60 -22.05
CA MET A 1 0.51 2.12 -21.34
C MET A 1 1.77 2.29 -22.17
N LEU A 2 1.71 2.06 -23.48
CA LEU A 2 2.83 2.29 -24.38
C LEU A 2 2.47 3.36 -25.41
N GLU A 3 3.50 4.03 -25.91
CA GLU A 3 3.47 4.89 -27.10
C GLU A 3 4.23 4.18 -28.22
N LYS A 4 3.73 4.27 -29.46
CA LYS A 4 4.34 3.65 -30.63
C LYS A 4 5.01 4.72 -31.50
N GLU A 5 6.30 4.56 -31.76
CA GLU A 5 7.11 5.46 -32.60
C GLU A 5 7.97 4.64 -33.56
N GLU A 6 7.83 4.88 -34.87
CA GLU A 6 8.60 4.21 -35.93
C GLU A 6 8.66 2.68 -35.83
N GLY A 7 7.56 2.05 -35.38
CA GLY A 7 7.48 0.60 -35.19
C GLY A 7 8.00 0.09 -33.85
N ASN A 8 8.63 0.94 -33.04
CA ASN A 8 9.04 0.64 -31.67
C ASN A 8 7.96 1.05 -30.67
N PHE A 9 8.00 0.43 -29.48
CA PHE A 9 7.14 0.80 -28.36
C PHE A 9 7.99 1.32 -27.20
N LYS A 10 7.54 2.40 -26.57
CA LYS A 10 8.12 2.94 -25.33
C LYS A 10 7.05 3.12 -24.27
N ASN A 11 7.44 3.15 -23.00
CA ASN A 11 6.52 3.48 -21.92
C ASN A 11 5.93 4.87 -22.16
N SER A 12 4.60 4.99 -22.05
CA SER A 12 3.98 6.31 -21.99
C SER A 12 4.44 7.07 -20.76
N GLN A 13 4.18 8.37 -20.69
CA GLN A 13 4.52 9.18 -19.50
C GLN A 13 3.94 8.56 -18.21
N ALA A 14 2.69 8.10 -18.24
CA ALA A 14 2.04 7.45 -17.10
C ALA A 14 2.73 6.14 -16.69
N ALA A 15 3.05 5.26 -17.64
CA ALA A 15 3.75 4.01 -17.34
C ALA A 15 5.16 4.28 -16.77
N SER A 16 5.87 5.24 -17.36
CA SER A 16 7.19 5.66 -16.91
C SER A 16 7.19 6.29 -15.51
N LYS A 17 6.08 6.92 -15.11
CA LYS A 17 5.96 7.54 -13.79
C LYS A 17 5.53 6.53 -12.72
N PHE A 18 4.49 5.74 -12.99
CA PHE A 18 3.81 4.96 -11.97
C PHE A 18 4.12 3.46 -11.99
N LEU A 19 4.73 2.91 -13.04
CA LEU A 19 4.96 1.46 -13.19
C LEU A 19 6.44 1.04 -13.24
N ILE A 20 7.38 1.98 -13.08
CA ILE A 20 8.80 1.63 -12.95
C ILE A 20 9.06 1.39 -11.46
N PRO A 21 9.51 0.19 -11.05
CA PRO A 21 9.91 -0.08 -9.68
C PRO A 21 10.93 0.95 -9.16
N ASP A 22 10.95 1.16 -7.85
CA ASP A 22 11.86 2.08 -7.13
C ASP A 22 11.67 3.58 -7.42
N LYS A 23 10.77 3.96 -8.34
CA LYS A 23 10.37 5.36 -8.46
C LYS A 23 9.49 5.79 -7.28
N PRO A 24 9.60 7.05 -6.81
CA PRO A 24 8.80 7.54 -5.68
C PRO A 24 7.29 7.37 -5.88
N GLU A 25 6.81 7.48 -7.12
CA GLU A 25 5.40 7.34 -7.45
C GLU A 25 5.01 5.94 -7.92
N TYR A 26 5.87 4.93 -7.82
CA TYR A 26 5.54 3.56 -8.22
C TYR A 26 4.25 3.06 -7.52
N GLN A 27 3.34 2.46 -8.28
CA GLN A 27 2.04 1.93 -7.80
C GLN A 27 1.81 0.47 -8.21
N GLY A 28 2.82 -0.22 -8.75
CA GLY A 28 2.64 -1.56 -9.33
C GLY A 28 2.19 -2.60 -8.31
N ASP A 29 2.70 -2.56 -7.06
CA ASP A 29 2.26 -3.51 -6.02
C ASP A 29 0.78 -3.31 -5.65
N TYR A 30 0.32 -2.05 -5.62
CA TYR A 30 -1.09 -1.74 -5.40
C TYR A 30 -1.96 -2.26 -6.54
N ILE A 31 -1.52 -2.11 -7.80
CA ILE A 31 -2.22 -2.63 -8.97
C ILE A 31 -2.32 -4.16 -8.92
N VAL A 32 -1.23 -4.85 -8.60
CA VAL A 32 -1.25 -6.31 -8.40
C VAL A 32 -2.24 -6.69 -7.30
N HIS A 33 -2.23 -5.98 -6.17
CA HIS A 33 -3.13 -6.27 -5.07
C HIS A 33 -4.61 -6.17 -5.46
N ILE A 34 -5.02 -5.10 -6.14
CA ILE A 34 -6.43 -4.92 -6.53
C ILE A 34 -6.88 -5.97 -7.56
N THR A 35 -5.96 -6.51 -8.38
CA THR A 35 -6.29 -7.58 -9.33
C THR A 35 -6.62 -8.90 -8.65
N ASN A 36 -6.18 -9.12 -7.40
CA ASN A 36 -6.56 -10.31 -6.61
C ASN A 36 -8.08 -10.40 -6.39
N PHE A 37 -8.79 -9.28 -6.46
CA PHE A 37 -10.23 -9.22 -6.26
C PHE A 37 -11.04 -9.49 -7.52
N TRP A 38 -10.42 -9.89 -8.65
CA TRP A 38 -11.16 -10.09 -9.91
C TRP A 38 -12.31 -11.08 -9.76
N TYR A 39 -12.08 -12.22 -9.08
CA TYR A 39 -13.11 -13.19 -8.78
C TYR A 39 -14.17 -12.64 -7.82
N THR A 40 -13.75 -11.96 -6.74
CA THR A 40 -14.65 -11.31 -5.76
C THR A 40 -15.59 -10.32 -6.43
N TRP A 41 -15.07 -9.46 -7.32
CA TRP A 41 -15.87 -8.51 -8.10
C TRP A 41 -16.86 -9.20 -9.05
N GLY A 42 -16.48 -10.35 -9.62
CA GLY A 42 -17.36 -11.16 -10.46
C GLY A 42 -18.57 -11.74 -9.73
N ASN A 43 -18.53 -11.82 -8.39
CA ASN A 43 -19.59 -12.38 -7.55
C ASN A 43 -20.25 -11.32 -6.65
N LEU A 44 -20.19 -10.05 -7.03
CA LEU A 44 -20.68 -8.94 -6.20
C LEU A 44 -22.17 -9.09 -5.79
N ASP A 45 -23.01 -9.68 -6.65
CA ASP A 45 -24.41 -9.96 -6.35
C ASP A 45 -24.58 -10.95 -5.18
N GLN A 46 -23.74 -11.98 -5.11
CA GLN A 46 -23.71 -12.93 -4.00
C GLN A 46 -23.21 -12.27 -2.73
N LEU A 47 -22.13 -11.48 -2.80
CA LEU A 47 -21.58 -10.77 -1.62
C LEU A 47 -22.62 -9.85 -0.97
N ILE A 48 -23.41 -9.16 -1.79
CA ILE A 48 -24.49 -8.29 -1.30
C ILE A 48 -25.60 -9.09 -0.63
N ARG A 49 -26.01 -10.23 -1.22
CA ARG A 49 -27.07 -11.08 -0.66
C ARG A 49 -26.66 -11.75 0.64
N GLU A 50 -25.41 -12.19 0.73
CA GLU A 50 -24.91 -12.97 1.86
C GLU A 50 -24.35 -12.11 2.99
N GLY A 51 -23.95 -10.86 2.70
CA GLY A 51 -23.46 -9.92 3.71
C GLY A 51 -22.13 -10.33 4.35
N ARG A 52 -21.35 -11.18 3.67
CA ARG A 52 -20.03 -11.65 4.13
C ARG A 52 -18.94 -11.28 3.11
N PRO A 53 -17.73 -10.90 3.56
CA PRO A 53 -16.62 -10.68 2.65
C PRO A 53 -16.19 -12.00 2.00
N ASP A 54 -15.61 -11.90 0.81
CA ASP A 54 -14.96 -13.01 0.11
C ASP A 54 -13.52 -12.59 -0.22
N PHE A 55 -12.61 -12.89 0.69
CA PHE A 55 -11.22 -12.48 0.53
C PHE A 55 -10.51 -13.37 -0.51
N PRO A 56 -9.67 -12.79 -1.38
CA PRO A 56 -8.98 -13.54 -2.44
C PRO A 56 -8.14 -14.74 -1.99
N PHE A 57 -7.65 -14.72 -0.74
CA PHE A 57 -6.90 -15.84 -0.17
C PHE A 57 -7.79 -16.92 0.46
N GLU A 58 -9.06 -16.63 0.70
CA GLU A 58 -10.05 -17.58 1.23
C GLU A 58 -10.74 -18.34 0.09
N ASN A 59 -11.00 -17.69 -1.05
CA ASN A 59 -11.56 -18.33 -2.25
C ASN A 59 -10.52 -19.00 -3.16
N GLY A 60 -9.23 -18.92 -2.81
CA GLY A 60 -8.14 -19.57 -3.52
C GLY A 60 -7.70 -18.87 -4.81
N PHE A 61 -8.11 -17.62 -5.05
CA PHE A 61 -7.63 -16.84 -6.20
C PHE A 61 -6.12 -16.56 -6.11
N VAL A 62 -5.62 -16.33 -4.89
CA VAL A 62 -4.19 -16.06 -4.61
C VAL A 62 -3.83 -16.68 -3.26
N ASP A 63 -2.58 -17.08 -3.04
CA ASP A 63 -2.15 -17.53 -1.71
C ASP A 63 -2.07 -16.37 -0.70
N ALA A 64 -2.22 -16.69 0.59
CA ALA A 64 -2.23 -15.68 1.65
C ALA A 64 -0.92 -14.86 1.72
N GLY A 65 0.24 -15.48 1.48
CA GLY A 65 1.53 -14.79 1.53
C GLY A 65 1.67 -13.73 0.43
N THR A 66 1.31 -14.10 -0.81
CA THR A 66 1.26 -13.19 -1.96
C THR A 66 0.21 -12.08 -1.76
N TYR A 67 -0.96 -12.42 -1.21
CA TYR A 67 -1.99 -11.44 -0.89
C TYR A 67 -1.48 -10.39 0.10
N TRP A 68 -0.96 -10.80 1.25
CA TRP A 68 -0.47 -9.88 2.28
C TRP A 68 0.73 -9.07 1.78
N THR A 69 1.65 -9.69 1.03
CA THR A 69 2.81 -8.99 0.46
C THR A 69 2.38 -7.88 -0.49
N SER A 70 1.53 -8.18 -1.47
CA SER A 70 1.02 -7.19 -2.43
C SER A 70 0.19 -6.11 -1.73
N TYR A 71 -0.63 -6.49 -0.74
CA TYR A 71 -1.41 -5.53 0.05
C TYR A 71 -0.51 -4.52 0.76
N ILE A 72 0.40 -5.00 1.61
CA ILE A 72 1.19 -4.13 2.48
C ILE A 72 2.18 -3.28 1.69
N LYS A 73 2.83 -3.85 0.66
CA LYS A 73 3.70 -3.09 -0.25
C LYS A 73 2.90 -2.07 -1.07
N GLY A 74 1.73 -2.44 -1.59
CA GLY A 74 0.87 -1.52 -2.32
C GLY A 74 0.41 -0.34 -1.47
N ARG A 75 0.06 -0.58 -0.20
CA ARG A 75 -0.29 0.49 0.75
C ARG A 75 0.92 1.36 1.13
N HIS A 76 2.11 0.75 1.26
CA HIS A 76 3.36 1.49 1.45
C HIS A 76 3.66 2.42 0.25
N ASN A 77 3.57 1.90 -0.98
CA ASN A 77 3.76 2.68 -2.20
C ASN A 77 2.82 3.89 -2.29
N LEU A 78 1.53 3.71 -1.97
CA LEU A 78 0.56 4.81 -1.92
C LEU A 78 0.93 5.88 -0.88
N ALA A 79 1.36 5.45 0.31
CA ALA A 79 1.81 6.36 1.35
C ALA A 79 3.04 7.18 0.93
N MET A 80 4.04 6.51 0.35
CA MET A 80 5.29 7.13 -0.11
C MET A 80 5.09 8.05 -1.32
N ALA A 81 4.11 7.76 -2.19
CA ALA A 81 3.80 8.57 -3.36
C ALA A 81 3.09 9.90 -3.04
N GLY A 82 2.91 10.24 -1.75
CA GLY A 82 2.51 11.57 -1.31
C GLY A 82 1.46 11.59 -0.20
N GLN A 83 0.71 10.51 0.04
CA GLN A 83 -0.32 10.50 1.09
C GLN A 83 0.29 10.72 2.48
N GLY A 84 1.47 10.16 2.74
CA GLY A 84 2.20 10.38 3.99
C GLY A 84 2.66 11.83 4.18
N ALA A 85 3.13 12.47 3.10
CA ALA A 85 3.54 13.87 3.14
C ALA A 85 2.35 14.80 3.42
N VAL A 86 1.21 14.57 2.75
CA VAL A 86 -0.04 15.29 3.01
C VAL A 86 -0.48 15.07 4.47
N LEU A 87 -0.48 13.83 4.97
CA LEU A 87 -0.84 13.58 6.36
C LEU A 87 0.05 14.36 7.33
N ALA A 88 1.37 14.37 7.11
CA ALA A 88 2.31 15.09 7.95
C ALA A 88 2.11 16.61 7.90
N GLU A 89 1.78 17.18 6.75
CA GLU A 89 1.48 18.61 6.58
C GLU A 89 0.25 19.05 7.38
N TYR A 90 -0.82 18.26 7.34
CA TYR A 90 -2.10 18.61 7.98
C TYR A 90 -2.24 18.12 9.42
N THR A 91 -1.26 17.39 9.96
CA THR A 91 -1.30 16.87 11.32
C THR A 91 -0.27 17.56 12.21
N ASN A 92 -0.75 18.50 13.03
CA ASN A 92 0.10 19.18 14.00
C ASN A 92 0.35 18.31 15.24
N LEU A 93 1.53 17.71 15.30
CA LEU A 93 2.01 16.92 16.44
C LEU A 93 3.06 17.66 17.29
N ASN A 94 3.10 19.00 17.20
CA ASN A 94 3.99 19.81 18.02
C ASN A 94 3.83 19.45 19.50
N ASN A 95 4.97 19.29 20.19
CA ASN A 95 5.07 18.91 21.60
C ASN A 95 4.55 17.49 21.94
N ARG A 96 4.21 16.65 20.96
CA ARG A 96 3.92 15.24 21.18
C ARG A 96 5.21 14.42 21.06
N ARG A 97 5.33 13.38 21.90
CA ARG A 97 6.51 12.52 21.97
C ARG A 97 6.23 11.05 21.69
N LYS A 98 4.98 10.63 21.87
CA LYS A 98 4.56 9.24 21.67
C LYS A 98 3.28 9.20 20.86
N MET A 99 3.22 8.30 19.90
CA MET A 99 2.05 8.00 19.08
C MET A 99 1.81 6.50 19.07
N LEU A 100 0.55 6.10 19.12
CA LEU A 100 0.12 4.73 18.86
C LEU A 100 -0.57 4.73 17.48
N ASP A 101 -0.10 3.88 16.59
CA ASP A 101 -0.66 3.65 15.26
C ASP A 101 -1.33 2.27 15.27
N LEU A 102 -2.63 2.25 15.54
CA LEU A 102 -3.43 1.04 15.65
C LEU A 102 -3.99 0.67 14.28
N GLY A 103 -3.62 -0.51 13.77
CA GLY A 103 -3.85 -0.90 12.38
C GLY A 103 -2.90 -0.22 11.40
N GLY A 104 -1.67 0.07 11.84
CA GLY A 104 -0.72 0.91 11.08
C GLY A 104 -0.12 0.24 9.84
N GLY A 105 -0.40 -1.03 9.59
CA GLY A 105 -0.01 -1.78 8.40
C GLY A 105 1.50 -1.75 8.17
N SER A 106 1.92 -1.15 7.05
CA SER A 106 3.33 -0.97 6.70
C SER A 106 4.09 0.02 7.58
N GLY A 107 3.40 0.76 8.45
CA GLY A 107 3.99 1.82 9.29
C GLY A 107 4.36 3.09 8.51
N SER A 108 4.04 3.18 7.22
CA SER A 108 4.49 4.26 6.34
C SER A 108 4.03 5.64 6.77
N TYR A 109 2.81 5.74 7.31
CA TYR A 109 2.28 6.98 7.87
C TYR A 109 3.00 7.37 9.17
N SER A 110 3.26 6.38 10.04
CA SER A 110 4.09 6.57 11.23
C SER A 110 5.49 7.07 10.88
N ILE A 111 6.12 6.52 9.84
CA ILE A 111 7.42 7.00 9.33
C ILE A 111 7.31 8.45 8.87
N ALA A 112 6.31 8.79 8.05
CA ALA A 112 6.12 10.15 7.55
C ALA A 112 5.93 11.17 8.69
N LEU A 113 5.10 10.83 9.68
CA LEU A 113 4.84 11.67 10.84
C LEU A 113 6.07 11.83 11.74
N CYS A 114 6.82 10.75 11.99
CA CYS A 114 8.07 10.81 12.75
C CYS A 114 9.15 11.63 12.02
N ASN A 115 9.26 11.52 10.70
CA ASN A 115 10.18 12.32 9.90
C ASN A 115 9.86 13.83 9.98
N ALA A 116 8.58 14.19 9.99
CA ALA A 116 8.15 15.57 10.16
C ALA A 116 8.24 16.08 11.62
N ASN A 117 8.31 15.16 12.61
CA ASN A 117 8.31 15.48 14.04
C ASN A 117 9.46 14.74 14.76
N PRO A 118 10.70 15.28 14.77
CA PRO A 118 11.88 14.53 15.22
C PRO A 118 11.86 14.02 16.67
N ASN A 119 11.00 14.59 17.52
CA ASN A 119 10.83 14.16 18.92
C ASN A 119 9.72 13.11 19.12
N LEU A 120 9.04 12.72 18.05
CA LEU A 120 7.94 11.76 18.07
C LEU A 120 8.49 10.34 17.94
N THR A 121 7.95 9.43 18.76
CA THR A 121 8.15 7.99 18.62
C THR A 121 6.81 7.34 18.39
N ALA A 122 6.68 6.57 17.31
CA ALA A 122 5.49 5.80 17.01
C ALA A 122 5.62 4.35 17.46
N VAL A 123 4.55 3.80 18.02
CA VAL A 123 4.37 2.36 18.25
C VAL A 123 3.31 1.89 17.27
N VAL A 124 3.69 1.00 16.36
CA VAL A 124 2.76 0.41 15.38
C VAL A 124 2.24 -0.91 15.93
N VAL A 125 0.92 -1.05 15.97
CA VAL A 125 0.23 -2.27 16.40
C VAL A 125 -0.67 -2.74 15.27
N ASP A 126 -0.46 -3.96 14.80
CA ASP A 126 -1.27 -4.60 13.77
C ASP A 126 -1.24 -6.12 13.94
N LEU A 127 -1.90 -6.84 13.05
CA LEU A 127 -1.82 -8.28 12.91
C LEU A 127 -0.40 -8.73 12.54
N LYS A 128 -0.12 -10.02 12.74
CA LYS A 128 1.20 -10.61 12.53
C LYS A 128 1.69 -10.43 11.09
N GLU A 129 0.85 -10.74 10.12
CA GLU A 129 1.20 -10.77 8.70
C GLU A 129 1.58 -9.37 8.17
N PRO A 130 0.81 -8.29 8.42
CA PRO A 130 1.25 -6.92 8.16
C PRO A 130 2.58 -6.54 8.80
N LEU A 131 2.78 -6.86 10.09
CA LEU A 131 3.98 -6.45 10.83
C LEU A 131 5.25 -7.15 10.33
N GLU A 132 5.17 -8.43 9.95
CA GLU A 132 6.31 -9.16 9.37
C GLU A 132 6.79 -8.49 8.07
N ILE A 133 5.86 -8.04 7.23
CA ILE A 133 6.19 -7.34 5.98
C ILE A 133 6.68 -5.91 6.27
N ALA A 134 6.05 -5.20 7.21
CA ALA A 134 6.45 -3.84 7.61
C ALA A 134 7.92 -3.78 8.08
N LEU A 135 8.37 -4.79 8.84
CA LEU A 135 9.77 -4.90 9.28
C LEU A 135 10.77 -5.00 8.12
N SER A 136 10.36 -5.56 6.98
CA SER A 136 11.21 -5.62 5.78
C SER A 136 11.35 -4.27 5.07
N LEU A 137 10.37 -3.37 5.25
CA LEU A 137 10.33 -2.04 4.64
C LEU A 137 11.14 -1.01 5.43
N LEU A 138 11.32 -1.21 6.74
CA LEU A 138 12.14 -0.34 7.61
C LEU A 138 13.65 -0.48 7.40
N LYS A 139 14.11 -1.53 6.70
CA LYS A 139 15.53 -1.84 6.50
C LYS A 139 16.10 -1.33 5.17
N GLN A 140 15.29 -0.62 4.39
CA GLN A 140 15.68 -0.01 3.11
C GLN A 140 15.95 1.48 3.33
#